data_AF-A0A1D1XIP2-F1
#
_entry.id   AF-A0A1D1XIP2-F1
#
_cell.length_a   1.000
_cell.length_b   1.000
_cell.length_c   1.000
_cell.angle_alpha   90.00
_cell.angle_beta   90.00
_cell.angle_gamma   90.00
#
_symmetry.space_group_name_H-M   'P 1'
#
loop_
_entity.id
_entity.type
_entity.pdbx_description
1 polymer ?
#
loop_
_entity_poly.entity_id
_entity_poly.type
_entity_poly.pdbx_seq_one_letter_code
_entity_poly.pdbx_strand_id
1 'polypeptide(L)'
;MAASSLVRASPPLLSRSSSSSPLPPPRRPFLLHSPAAAAVNRERLGWGLSSTPPPPPTAEPPGFRKLVPGAALDESPVLDPPPRFEESSPEVVASLKLKLLNAVSGLNRGLAANEEDLRQADAAAKELESVGGLVDLSRDLDKLQGRWKLIYSSAFSSRTLGGSRPGPPVGRLLPITLGQVFQRIDVVSKDFDNIVELKFGTPWPLPPAEATATLAHKFEVIGSAKIRITFEKTTIKPTGSLSQLPPLDLPRLPDALRPPSNTGRGEFEVTYVDDVIRITRGDREELRVFVIT
;
A
#
# COMPACT_ATOMS: atom_id res chain seq x y z
N MET A 1 78.01 -12.26 -47.35
CA MET A 1 79.37 -11.72 -47.04
C MET A 1 79.21 -10.45 -46.20
N ALA A 2 80.30 -9.93 -45.63
CA ALA A 2 80.50 -8.64 -44.92
C ALA A 2 79.27 -7.69 -44.80
N ALA A 3 78.84 -7.18 -43.64
CA ALA A 3 79.46 -6.92 -42.34
C ALA A 3 80.57 -5.84 -42.35
N SER A 4 80.28 -4.69 -41.75
CA SER A 4 81.23 -3.72 -41.19
C SER A 4 80.52 -2.84 -40.15
N SER A 5 81.28 -2.24 -39.23
CA SER A 5 80.82 -1.82 -37.89
C SER A 5 81.42 -0.48 -37.44
N LEU A 6 81.12 -0.09 -36.19
CA LEU A 6 81.73 0.92 -35.30
C LEU A 6 80.84 2.18 -35.09
N VAL A 7 80.43 2.62 -33.87
CA VAL A 7 81.13 2.90 -32.57
C VAL A 7 81.77 4.31 -32.61
N ARG A 8 81.59 5.26 -31.65
CA ARG A 8 81.18 5.25 -30.20
C ARG A 8 80.74 6.68 -29.75
N ALA A 9 80.02 6.85 -28.61
CA ALA A 9 80.27 7.88 -27.56
C ALA A 9 79.17 7.98 -26.45
N SER A 10 79.56 8.26 -25.21
CA SER A 10 78.77 8.56 -23.96
C SER A 10 79.78 8.91 -22.82
N PRO A 11 79.42 9.35 -21.58
CA PRO A 11 78.16 9.85 -20.99
C PRO A 11 78.18 11.42 -20.98
N PRO A 12 77.92 12.26 -19.91
CA PRO A 12 77.51 12.11 -18.48
C PRO A 12 76.06 11.59 -18.28
N LEU A 13 75.49 11.29 -17.10
CA LEU A 13 75.73 11.48 -15.63
C LEU A 13 75.20 12.76 -14.94
N LEU A 14 74.08 12.61 -14.22
CA LEU A 14 73.76 13.00 -12.82
C LEU A 14 72.23 12.80 -12.60
N SER A 15 71.65 12.23 -11.54
CA SER A 15 71.94 11.11 -10.62
C SER A 15 70.89 11.12 -9.48
N ARG A 16 70.05 10.07 -9.37
CA ARG A 16 69.33 9.62 -8.13
C ARG A 16 68.32 10.61 -7.49
N SER A 17 67.38 10.22 -6.61
CA SER A 17 67.07 8.96 -5.90
C SER A 17 65.53 8.81 -5.78
N SER A 18 64.89 7.69 -6.16
CA SER A 18 64.62 6.49 -5.32
C SER A 18 64.15 6.80 -3.88
N SER A 19 62.93 6.43 -3.48
CA SER A 19 62.70 5.11 -2.84
C SER A 19 61.33 4.47 -3.17
N SER A 20 61.14 3.21 -2.74
CA SER A 20 59.99 2.34 -3.07
C SER A 20 59.26 1.77 -1.84
N SER A 21 58.03 1.26 -2.05
CA SER A 21 57.11 0.66 -1.06
C SER A 21 57.68 -0.55 -0.30
N PRO A 22 57.05 -0.98 0.83
CA PRO A 22 56.06 -2.08 0.74
C PRO A 22 54.89 -2.06 1.78
N LEU A 23 54.03 -3.09 1.70
CA LEU A 23 53.00 -3.52 2.69
C LEU A 23 53.27 -5.01 3.07
N PRO A 24 52.45 -5.64 3.94
CA PRO A 24 52.32 -5.55 5.41
C PRO A 24 53.07 -6.74 6.10
N PRO A 25 52.86 -7.10 7.41
CA PRO A 25 51.85 -8.13 7.75
C PRO A 25 51.23 -7.95 9.21
N PRO A 26 50.88 -8.93 10.10
CA PRO A 26 49.53 -8.93 10.72
C PRO A 26 49.36 -9.28 12.25
N ARG A 27 48.08 -9.29 12.70
CA ARG A 27 47.47 -9.95 13.91
C ARG A 27 47.50 -9.26 15.30
N ARG A 28 46.29 -8.84 15.75
CA ARG A 28 45.48 -9.23 16.94
C ARG A 28 46.16 -9.79 18.23
N PRO A 29 45.50 -9.74 19.42
CA PRO A 29 44.28 -8.99 19.85
C PRO A 29 44.44 -8.27 21.22
N PHE A 30 43.42 -7.54 21.71
CA PHE A 30 42.99 -7.58 23.12
C PHE A 30 41.53 -7.11 23.28
N LEU A 31 40.90 -7.49 24.40
CA LEU A 31 39.51 -7.14 24.79
C LEU A 31 39.50 -5.92 25.72
N LEU A 32 38.38 -5.16 25.75
CA LEU A 32 37.52 -4.99 26.94
C LEU A 32 36.43 -3.89 26.78
N HIS A 33 35.37 -4.03 27.57
CA HIS A 33 34.29 -3.06 27.90
C HIS A 33 33.39 -2.49 26.78
N SER A 34 32.17 -3.03 26.74
CA SER A 34 30.96 -2.24 26.44
C SER A 34 30.67 -1.22 27.55
N PRO A 35 29.91 -0.16 27.26
CA PRO A 35 28.90 0.38 28.19
C PRO A 35 27.47 0.15 27.69
N ALA A 36 26.51 0.25 28.62
CA ALA A 36 25.13 -0.19 28.46
C ALA A 36 24.23 0.73 27.60
N ALA A 37 23.05 0.22 27.24
CA ALA A 37 21.99 0.98 26.59
C ALA A 37 21.42 2.08 27.54
N ALA A 38 21.25 3.29 27.02
CA ALA A 38 20.56 4.37 27.70
C ALA A 38 19.04 4.22 27.50
N ALA A 39 18.34 3.63 28.48
CA ALA A 39 16.89 3.64 28.53
C ALA A 39 16.40 5.06 28.88
N VAL A 40 15.69 5.72 27.96
CA VAL A 40 15.04 7.01 28.23
C VAL A 40 13.83 6.77 29.14
N ASN A 41 14.02 7.01 30.43
CA ASN A 41 12.97 6.87 31.43
C ASN A 41 11.96 8.03 31.28
N ARG A 42 10.66 7.71 31.17
CA ARG A 42 9.60 8.68 30.96
C ARG A 42 9.05 9.14 32.31
N GLU A 43 9.36 10.36 32.71
CA GLU A 43 8.95 10.91 34.00
C GLU A 43 7.42 10.94 34.17
N ARG A 44 6.98 10.66 35.40
CA ARG A 44 5.60 10.37 35.76
C ARG A 44 5.06 11.45 36.70
N LEU A 45 4.73 12.62 36.14
CA LEU A 45 4.06 13.68 36.89
C LEU A 45 2.69 13.19 37.37
N GLY A 46 2.52 13.12 38.69
CA GLY A 46 1.31 12.62 39.32
C GLY A 46 0.24 13.69 39.49
N TRP A 47 -1.01 13.33 39.17
CA TRP A 47 -2.19 14.01 39.67
C TRP A 47 -2.90 13.05 40.63
N GLY A 48 -2.86 13.36 41.92
CA GLY A 48 -3.56 12.59 42.95
C GLY A 48 -4.89 13.25 43.30
N LEU A 49 -6.00 12.58 43.02
CA LEU A 49 -7.28 12.81 43.67
C LEU A 49 -7.88 11.46 44.08
N SER A 50 -8.59 11.46 45.21
CA SER A 50 -9.02 10.26 45.93
C SER A 50 -10.24 9.59 45.33
N SER A 51 -10.21 8.27 45.23
CA SER A 51 -11.38 7.42 44.92
C SER A 51 -11.73 6.51 46.09
N THR A 52 -12.67 6.94 46.95
CA THR A 52 -13.33 6.06 47.94
C THR A 52 -14.62 5.48 47.35
N PRO A 53 -14.84 4.15 47.41
CA PRO A 53 -16.05 3.52 46.88
C PRO A 53 -17.24 3.64 47.85
N PRO A 54 -18.48 3.82 47.37
CA PRO A 54 -19.69 3.71 48.19
C PRO A 54 -20.08 2.24 48.46
N PRO A 55 -20.70 1.93 49.61
CA PRO A 55 -21.20 0.60 49.93
C PRO A 55 -22.57 0.28 49.25
N PRO A 56 -22.93 -1.00 49.10
CA PRO A 56 -24.20 -1.42 48.49
C PRO A 56 -25.38 -1.43 49.49
N PRO A 57 -26.64 -1.20 49.02
CA PRO A 57 -27.85 -1.44 49.81
C PRO A 57 -28.34 -2.90 49.75
N THR A 58 -28.93 -3.36 50.86
CA THR A 58 -29.46 -4.73 51.07
C THR A 58 -30.92 -4.89 50.59
N ALA A 59 -31.39 -6.13 50.44
CA ALA A 59 -32.73 -6.49 49.93
C ALA A 59 -33.75 -6.92 51.03
N GLU A 60 -34.96 -7.32 50.57
CA GLU A 60 -36.08 -8.01 51.29
C GLU A 60 -37.06 -7.16 52.14
N PRO A 61 -38.36 -7.54 52.30
CA PRO A 61 -39.28 -8.14 51.29
C PRO A 61 -40.74 -7.51 51.39
N PRO A 62 -41.94 -8.18 51.29
CA PRO A 62 -43.07 -7.61 50.50
C PRO A 62 -44.47 -7.49 51.18
N GLY A 63 -45.41 -6.80 50.52
CA GLY A 63 -46.85 -6.73 50.86
C GLY A 63 -47.39 -5.29 50.94
N PHE A 64 -48.67 -4.97 50.72
CA PHE A 64 -49.87 -5.80 50.50
C PHE A 64 -50.83 -5.14 49.48
N ARG A 65 -51.80 -5.89 48.94
CA ARG A 65 -52.76 -5.46 47.90
C ARG A 65 -53.80 -4.43 48.40
N LYS A 66 -54.25 -3.54 47.49
CA LYS A 66 -55.67 -3.17 47.35
C LYS A 66 -56.09 -3.11 45.87
N LEU A 67 -57.38 -3.32 45.63
CA LEU A 67 -58.09 -3.44 44.35
C LEU A 67 -58.88 -2.12 44.11
N VAL A 68 -58.88 -1.51 42.91
CA VAL A 68 -59.86 -1.70 41.79
C VAL A 68 -61.29 -1.24 42.18
N PRO A 69 -62.09 -0.53 41.32
CA PRO A 69 -62.04 -0.49 39.84
C PRO A 69 -62.13 0.90 39.14
N GLY A 70 -61.78 0.91 37.84
CA GLY A 70 -62.82 1.12 36.81
C GLY A 70 -62.93 2.46 36.07
N ALA A 71 -62.18 2.60 34.98
CA ALA A 71 -62.65 3.23 33.74
C ALA A 71 -61.78 2.72 32.57
N ALA A 72 -62.37 2.36 31.43
CA ALA A 72 -61.63 1.87 30.27
C ALA A 72 -61.79 2.85 29.10
N LEU A 73 -60.66 3.32 28.57
CA LEU A 73 -60.53 3.79 27.18
C LEU A 73 -59.25 3.14 26.62
N ASP A 74 -59.40 2.51 25.46
CA ASP A 74 -58.38 1.71 24.81
C ASP A 74 -57.68 2.54 23.73
N GLU A 75 -56.73 3.38 24.15
CA GLU A 75 -55.79 4.04 23.22
C GLU A 75 -54.48 3.24 23.18
N SER A 76 -54.44 2.27 22.28
CA SER A 76 -53.21 1.55 21.96
C SER A 76 -52.16 2.53 21.41
N PRO A 77 -50.96 2.63 22.03
CA PRO A 77 -49.93 3.51 21.51
C PRO A 77 -49.44 2.98 20.17
N VAL A 78 -49.61 3.79 19.12
CA VAL A 78 -49.02 3.50 17.80
C VAL A 78 -47.51 3.45 17.99
N LEU A 79 -46.94 2.26 17.87
CA LEU A 79 -45.49 2.10 17.80
C LEU A 79 -45.01 2.76 16.51
N ASP A 80 -44.23 3.84 16.64
CA ASP A 80 -43.47 4.36 15.52
C ASP A 80 -42.69 3.20 14.87
N PRO A 81 -42.74 3.05 13.53
CA PRO A 81 -41.92 2.04 12.87
C PRO A 81 -40.45 2.32 13.20
N PRO A 82 -39.64 1.29 13.49
CA PRO A 82 -38.22 1.49 13.78
C PRO A 82 -37.58 2.26 12.61
N PRO A 83 -36.62 3.16 12.88
CA PRO A 83 -36.05 4.03 11.86
C PRO A 83 -35.57 3.17 10.70
N ARG A 84 -36.20 3.37 9.54
CA ARG A 84 -35.78 2.72 8.30
C ARG A 84 -34.33 3.08 8.10
N PHE A 85 -33.47 2.09 7.84
CA PHE A 85 -32.20 2.39 7.19
C PHE A 85 -32.58 2.92 5.81
N GLU A 86 -32.58 4.24 5.66
CA GLU A 86 -32.85 4.86 4.37
C GLU A 86 -31.67 4.55 3.46
N GLU A 87 -31.88 3.57 2.58
CA GLU A 87 -30.99 3.30 1.46
C GLU A 87 -30.79 4.61 0.71
N SER A 88 -29.55 5.10 0.73
CA SER A 88 -29.19 6.39 0.19
C SER A 88 -29.60 6.46 -1.29
N SER A 89 -30.30 7.52 -1.69
CA SER A 89 -30.98 7.50 -2.98
C SER A 89 -29.97 7.26 -4.12
N PRO A 90 -30.32 6.47 -5.15
CA PRO A 90 -29.36 6.06 -6.16
C PRO A 90 -28.76 7.25 -6.93
N GLU A 91 -29.48 8.37 -6.99
CA GLU A 91 -29.01 9.65 -7.53
C GLU A 91 -27.92 10.29 -6.65
N VAL A 92 -28.08 10.28 -5.32
CA VAL A 92 -27.03 10.75 -4.39
C VAL A 92 -25.79 9.89 -4.52
N VAL A 93 -25.95 8.56 -4.50
CA VAL A 93 -24.82 7.61 -4.69
C VAL A 93 -24.13 7.84 -6.03
N ALA A 94 -24.88 8.01 -7.13
CA ALA A 94 -24.32 8.33 -8.45
C ALA A 94 -23.57 9.69 -8.46
N SER A 95 -24.10 10.72 -7.80
CA SER A 95 -23.45 12.02 -7.71
C SER A 95 -22.12 11.97 -6.95
N LEU A 96 -22.04 11.17 -5.89
CA LEU A 96 -20.83 10.98 -5.08
C LEU A 96 -19.78 10.12 -5.80
N LYS A 97 -20.20 9.11 -6.56
CA LYS A 97 -19.32 8.39 -7.50
C LYS A 97 -18.70 9.34 -8.53
N LEU A 98 -19.51 10.20 -9.15
CA LEU A 98 -19.02 11.20 -10.11
C LEU A 98 -18.08 12.22 -9.44
N LYS A 99 -18.36 12.66 -8.21
CA LYS A 99 -17.47 13.53 -7.43
C LYS A 99 -16.11 12.87 -7.18
N LEU A 100 -16.08 11.60 -6.75
CA LEU A 100 -14.85 10.84 -6.54
C LEU A 100 -14.07 10.63 -7.84
N LEU A 101 -14.75 10.20 -8.92
CA LEU A 101 -14.12 10.00 -10.23
C LEU A 101 -13.53 11.29 -10.80
N ASN A 102 -14.20 12.43 -10.62
CA ASN A 102 -13.67 13.74 -11.00
C ASN A 102 -12.46 14.13 -10.14
N ALA A 103 -12.51 13.93 -8.82
CA ALA A 103 -11.43 14.27 -7.90
C ALA A 103 -10.13 13.47 -8.16
N VAL A 104 -10.23 12.24 -8.69
CA VAL A 104 -9.04 11.42 -9.06
C VAL A 104 -8.65 11.52 -10.54
N SER A 105 -9.43 12.23 -11.35
CA SER A 105 -9.17 12.41 -12.78
C SER A 105 -7.88 13.22 -13.01
N GLY A 106 -7.14 12.90 -14.08
CA GLY A 106 -5.87 13.58 -14.41
C GLY A 106 -4.68 13.27 -13.48
N LEU A 107 -4.88 12.84 -12.22
CA LEU A 107 -3.83 12.66 -11.21
C LEU A 107 -2.81 11.53 -11.50
N ASN A 108 -2.88 10.87 -12.67
CA ASN A 108 -2.06 9.72 -13.08
C ASN A 108 -1.96 8.65 -11.96
N ARG A 109 -3.13 8.27 -11.41
CA ARG A 109 -3.30 7.32 -10.31
C ARG A 109 -2.66 7.72 -8.97
N GLY A 110 -2.36 9.01 -8.78
CA GLY A 110 -1.71 9.56 -7.58
C GLY A 110 -0.26 9.99 -7.82
N LEU A 111 0.36 9.63 -8.94
CA LEU A 111 1.74 10.05 -9.27
C LEU A 111 1.88 11.56 -9.50
N ALA A 112 0.80 12.23 -9.90
CA ALA A 112 0.75 13.69 -10.08
C ALA A 112 0.04 14.42 -8.92
N ALA A 113 -0.48 13.69 -7.93
CA ALA A 113 -1.30 14.27 -6.86
C ALA A 113 -0.47 15.08 -5.86
N ASN A 114 -0.92 16.30 -5.57
CA ASN A 114 -0.41 17.16 -4.51
C ASN A 114 -1.19 16.98 -3.19
N GLU A 115 -0.83 17.73 -2.14
CA GLU A 115 -1.43 17.60 -0.80
C GLU A 115 -2.92 17.95 -0.76
N GLU A 116 -3.38 18.87 -1.60
CA GLU A 116 -4.79 19.23 -1.73
C GLU A 116 -5.57 18.17 -2.52
N ASP A 117 -5.01 17.64 -3.61
CA ASP A 117 -5.62 16.54 -4.38
C ASP A 117 -5.82 15.29 -3.49
N LEU A 118 -4.86 15.02 -2.59
CA LEU A 118 -4.94 13.96 -1.59
C LEU A 118 -6.11 14.18 -0.61
N ARG A 119 -6.32 15.42 -0.15
CA ARG A 119 -7.47 15.77 0.71
C ARG A 119 -8.80 15.64 -0.02
N GLN A 120 -8.88 16.12 -1.27
CA GLN A 120 -10.11 16.10 -2.05
C GLN A 120 -10.54 14.67 -2.43
N ALA A 121 -9.58 13.82 -2.81
CA ALA A 121 -9.85 12.40 -3.06
C ALA A 121 -10.28 11.66 -1.78
N ASP A 122 -9.65 11.94 -0.62
CA ASP A 122 -10.03 11.33 0.66
C ASP A 122 -11.40 11.80 1.17
N ALA A 123 -11.73 13.08 1.02
CA ALA A 123 -13.05 13.62 1.34
C ALA A 123 -14.15 13.02 0.45
N ALA A 124 -13.95 12.99 -0.86
CA ALA A 124 -14.90 12.38 -1.80
C ALA A 124 -15.07 10.86 -1.58
N ALA A 125 -14.00 10.16 -1.19
CA ALA A 125 -14.09 8.76 -0.79
C ALA A 125 -14.92 8.60 0.50
N LYS A 126 -14.67 9.41 1.54
CA LYS A 126 -15.41 9.35 2.81
C LYS A 126 -16.90 9.67 2.70
N GLU A 127 -17.26 10.58 1.79
CA GLU A 127 -18.67 10.84 1.47
C GLU A 127 -19.34 9.63 0.80
N LEU A 128 -18.63 8.90 -0.08
CA LEU A 128 -19.17 7.70 -0.73
C LEU A 128 -19.20 6.49 0.23
N GLU A 129 -18.16 6.34 1.08
CA GLU A 129 -18.08 5.35 2.16
C GLU A 129 -19.24 5.54 3.16
N SER A 130 -19.61 6.78 3.52
CA SER A 130 -20.68 7.02 4.50
C SER A 130 -22.09 6.72 3.99
N VAL A 131 -22.35 6.86 2.68
CA VAL A 131 -23.65 6.53 2.07
C VAL A 131 -23.77 5.05 1.64
N GLY A 132 -22.64 4.35 1.49
CA GLY A 132 -22.59 2.95 1.05
C GLY A 132 -22.94 1.92 2.13
N GLY A 133 -22.99 2.33 3.40
CA GLY A 133 -23.22 1.43 4.53
C GLY A 133 -21.99 0.61 4.93
N LEU A 134 -22.18 -0.32 5.86
CA LEU A 134 -21.10 -1.17 6.37
C LEU A 134 -20.91 -2.40 5.47
N VAL A 135 -19.70 -2.56 4.91
CA VAL A 135 -19.33 -3.71 4.08
C VAL A 135 -19.24 -4.99 4.93
N ASP A 136 -19.96 -6.04 4.50
CA ASP A 136 -19.88 -7.39 5.07
C ASP A 136 -19.50 -8.42 3.98
N LEU A 137 -18.20 -8.64 3.81
CA LEU A 137 -17.62 -9.64 2.92
C LEU A 137 -17.94 -11.10 3.33
N SER A 138 -18.64 -11.32 4.44
CA SER A 138 -19.23 -12.63 4.76
C SER A 138 -20.42 -12.96 3.84
N ARG A 139 -21.03 -11.92 3.24
CA ARG A 139 -22.17 -12.00 2.32
C ARG A 139 -21.77 -11.57 0.91
N ASP A 140 -21.14 -10.39 0.83
CA ASP A 140 -20.83 -9.67 -0.40
C ASP A 140 -19.46 -10.06 -1.01
N LEU A 141 -18.98 -11.28 -0.76
CA LEU A 141 -17.65 -11.68 -1.23
C LEU A 141 -17.58 -11.76 -2.75
N ASP A 142 -18.66 -12.19 -3.38
CA ASP A 142 -18.86 -12.29 -4.82
C ASP A 142 -18.72 -10.93 -5.52
N LYS A 143 -19.11 -9.83 -4.87
CA LYS A 143 -18.89 -8.46 -5.38
C LYS A 143 -17.40 -8.09 -5.55
N LEU A 144 -16.46 -8.90 -5.04
CA LEU A 144 -15.03 -8.72 -5.31
C LEU A 144 -14.56 -9.42 -6.59
N GLN A 145 -15.34 -10.33 -7.17
CA GLN A 145 -14.93 -11.19 -8.28
C GLN A 145 -14.53 -10.38 -9.54
N GLY A 146 -13.52 -10.87 -10.27
CA GLY A 146 -13.17 -10.35 -11.59
C GLY A 146 -11.89 -9.53 -11.61
N ARG A 147 -11.84 -8.50 -12.45
CA ARG A 147 -10.64 -7.70 -12.72
C ARG A 147 -10.88 -6.22 -12.44
N TRP A 148 -10.14 -5.70 -11.47
CA TRP A 148 -10.24 -4.34 -10.98
C TRP A 148 -9.07 -3.50 -11.45
N LYS A 149 -9.32 -2.46 -12.25
CA LYS A 149 -8.32 -1.48 -12.66
C LYS A 149 -8.14 -0.40 -11.58
N LEU A 150 -6.92 -0.21 -11.10
CA LEU A 150 -6.58 0.84 -10.16
C LEU A 150 -6.58 2.19 -10.88
N ILE A 151 -7.49 3.09 -10.48
CA ILE A 151 -7.58 4.45 -11.00
C ILE A 151 -6.90 5.48 -10.10
N TYR A 152 -6.71 5.18 -8.80
CA TYR A 152 -6.06 6.06 -7.84
C TYR A 152 -5.44 5.31 -6.66
N SER A 153 -4.27 5.74 -6.18
CA SER A 153 -3.66 5.33 -4.93
C SER A 153 -2.92 6.49 -4.26
N SER A 154 -3.28 6.83 -3.01
CA SER A 154 -2.55 7.85 -2.25
C SER A 154 -1.13 7.42 -1.86
N ALA A 155 -0.79 6.13 -1.96
CA ALA A 155 0.58 5.65 -1.75
C ALA A 155 1.56 6.13 -2.83
N PHE A 156 1.09 6.41 -4.06
CA PHE A 156 1.95 6.78 -5.19
C PHE A 156 2.43 8.24 -5.17
N SER A 157 1.73 9.14 -4.49
CA SER A 157 2.19 10.53 -4.25
C SER A 157 3.29 10.61 -3.20
N SER A 158 3.38 9.60 -2.31
CA SER A 158 4.23 9.62 -1.10
C SER A 158 5.71 9.28 -1.38
N ARG A 159 6.31 10.03 -2.32
CA ARG A 159 7.76 10.21 -2.62
C ARG A 159 8.64 8.97 -2.85
N THR A 160 8.10 7.76 -2.73
CA THR A 160 8.89 6.50 -2.65
C THR A 160 8.71 5.58 -3.85
N LEU A 161 7.62 5.72 -4.61
CA LEU A 161 7.27 4.87 -5.77
C LEU A 161 7.25 5.65 -7.10
N GLY A 162 8.17 6.62 -7.26
CA GLY A 162 8.35 7.34 -8.53
C GLY A 162 7.61 8.68 -8.65
N GLY A 163 7.06 9.22 -7.55
CA GLY A 163 6.50 10.58 -7.47
C GLY A 163 7.57 11.67 -7.60
N SER A 164 8.15 11.80 -8.79
CA SER A 164 9.14 12.82 -9.18
C SER A 164 8.52 13.80 -10.16
N ARG A 165 8.77 15.10 -9.93
CA ARG A 165 8.17 16.22 -10.67
C ARG A 165 8.42 16.13 -12.19
N PRO A 166 7.48 16.60 -13.04
CA PRO A 166 7.78 16.94 -14.42
C PRO A 166 8.89 18.00 -14.48
N GLY A 167 10.06 17.61 -14.96
CA GLY A 167 11.26 18.45 -15.08
C GLY A 167 12.35 17.71 -15.85
N PRO A 168 13.20 18.41 -16.61
CA PRO A 168 14.12 17.76 -17.56
C PRO A 168 15.27 17.02 -16.83
N PRO A 169 15.42 15.69 -17.01
CA PRO A 169 16.50 14.94 -16.37
C PRO A 169 17.82 15.13 -17.12
N VAL A 170 18.75 15.87 -16.50
CA VAL A 170 20.12 16.01 -17.00
C VAL A 170 20.92 14.75 -16.66
N GLY A 171 21.15 13.89 -17.66
CA GLY A 171 22.00 12.70 -17.51
C GLY A 171 21.23 11.38 -17.60
N ARG A 172 21.52 10.61 -18.65
CA ARG A 172 20.86 9.36 -19.02
C ARG A 172 20.81 8.32 -17.88
N LEU A 173 19.61 8.00 -17.42
CA LEU A 173 19.21 6.62 -17.14
C LEU A 173 17.75 6.44 -17.53
N LEU A 174 17.38 5.24 -17.98
CA LEU A 174 16.12 5.02 -18.69
C LEU A 174 14.93 5.03 -17.71
N PRO A 175 13.90 5.87 -17.92
CA PRO A 175 12.75 5.91 -17.02
C PRO A 175 11.92 4.63 -17.18
N ILE A 176 11.76 3.90 -16.07
CA ILE A 176 10.71 2.89 -15.93
C ILE A 176 9.41 3.65 -15.65
N THR A 177 8.42 3.50 -16.53
CA THR A 177 7.11 4.16 -16.39
C THR A 177 6.04 3.13 -16.06
N LEU A 178 5.18 3.48 -15.10
CA LEU A 178 4.11 2.62 -14.61
C LEU A 178 2.97 2.60 -15.63
N GLY A 179 2.86 1.52 -16.41
CA GLY A 179 1.69 1.20 -17.22
C GLY A 179 0.48 0.86 -16.32
N GLN A 180 -0.61 0.36 -16.88
CA GLN A 180 -1.83 0.12 -16.10
C GLN A 180 -1.60 -0.88 -14.95
N VAL A 181 -2.29 -0.64 -13.84
CA VAL A 181 -2.27 -1.51 -12.66
C VAL A 181 -3.66 -2.10 -12.49
N PHE A 182 -3.72 -3.42 -12.37
CA PHE A 182 -4.95 -4.17 -12.17
C PHE A 182 -4.82 -5.11 -10.97
N GLN A 183 -5.96 -5.55 -10.46
CA GLN A 183 -6.08 -6.54 -9.40
C GLN A 183 -7.11 -7.57 -9.86
N ARG A 184 -6.65 -8.77 -10.21
CA ARG A 184 -7.56 -9.90 -10.50
C ARG A 184 -7.87 -10.61 -9.18
N ILE A 185 -9.14 -10.89 -8.93
CA ILE A 185 -9.61 -11.58 -7.74
C ILE A 185 -10.47 -12.76 -8.21
N ASP A 186 -10.17 -13.94 -7.69
CA ASP A 186 -11.02 -15.12 -7.81
C ASP A 186 -11.48 -15.58 -6.42
N VAL A 187 -12.77 -15.42 -6.15
CA VAL A 187 -13.37 -15.70 -4.84
C VAL A 187 -13.51 -17.20 -4.55
N VAL A 188 -13.36 -18.06 -5.57
CA VAL A 188 -13.47 -19.52 -5.48
C VAL A 188 -12.11 -20.15 -5.19
N SER A 189 -11.09 -19.81 -5.97
CA SER A 189 -9.70 -20.29 -5.76
C SER A 189 -8.91 -19.50 -4.71
N LYS A 190 -9.49 -18.40 -4.23
CA LYS A 190 -8.87 -17.38 -3.35
C LYS A 190 -7.63 -16.72 -3.96
N ASP A 191 -7.55 -16.63 -5.29
CA ASP A 191 -6.46 -15.94 -5.98
C ASP A 191 -6.64 -14.41 -5.91
N PHE A 192 -5.51 -13.71 -5.74
CA PHE A 192 -5.41 -12.26 -5.68
C PHE A 192 -4.13 -11.80 -6.39
N ASP A 193 -4.24 -11.52 -7.69
CA ASP A 193 -3.10 -11.10 -8.50
C ASP A 193 -3.04 -9.58 -8.63
N ASN A 194 -1.96 -8.97 -8.13
CA ASN A 194 -1.62 -7.60 -8.49
C ASN A 194 -0.83 -7.63 -9.81
N ILE A 195 -1.41 -7.05 -10.86
CA ILE A 195 -0.89 -7.11 -12.24
C ILE A 195 -0.49 -5.70 -12.66
N VAL A 196 0.81 -5.50 -12.86
CA VAL A 196 1.42 -4.21 -13.21
C VAL A 196 2.02 -4.28 -14.61
N GLU A 197 1.55 -3.44 -15.52
CA GLU A 197 2.27 -3.15 -16.77
C GLU A 197 3.45 -2.22 -16.46
N LEU A 198 4.63 -2.54 -17.00
CA LEU A 198 5.85 -1.76 -16.89
C LEU A 198 6.32 -1.40 -18.31
N LYS A 199 6.50 -0.10 -18.58
CA LYS A 199 7.00 0.40 -19.85
C LYS A 199 8.38 1.02 -19.64
N PHE A 200 9.38 0.39 -20.23
CA PHE A 200 10.78 0.77 -20.12
C PHE A 200 11.14 1.68 -21.28
N GLY A 201 11.53 2.93 -20.98
CA GLY A 201 12.22 3.74 -21.99
C GLY A 201 13.48 3.02 -22.48
N THR A 202 13.83 3.19 -23.75
CA THR A 202 14.98 2.54 -24.38
C THR A 202 15.89 3.57 -25.05
N PRO A 203 17.21 3.29 -25.18
CA PRO A 203 18.10 4.17 -25.94
C PRO A 203 17.76 4.07 -27.42
N TRP A 204 17.66 5.21 -28.11
CA TRP A 204 17.57 5.22 -29.57
C TRP A 204 18.74 4.43 -30.19
N PRO A 205 18.51 3.52 -31.16
CA PRO A 205 17.29 3.32 -31.94
C PRO A 205 16.37 2.17 -31.47
N LEU A 206 16.54 1.63 -30.26
CA LEU A 206 15.77 0.48 -29.79
C LEU A 206 14.31 0.86 -29.47
N PRO A 207 13.30 0.07 -29.89
CA PRO A 207 11.91 0.31 -29.54
C PRO A 207 11.67 0.12 -28.03
N PRO A 208 10.70 0.84 -27.41
CA PRO A 208 10.38 0.68 -26.00
C PRO A 208 10.08 -0.77 -25.63
N ALA A 209 10.65 -1.25 -24.54
CA ALA A 209 10.35 -2.57 -24.01
C ALA A 209 9.16 -2.50 -23.05
N GLU A 210 8.30 -3.51 -23.08
CA GLU A 210 7.17 -3.64 -22.17
C GLU A 210 7.24 -4.98 -21.45
N ALA A 211 6.78 -5.02 -20.20
CA ALA A 211 6.58 -6.26 -19.46
C ALA A 211 5.38 -6.14 -18.51
N THR A 212 4.68 -7.25 -18.29
CA THR A 212 3.64 -7.38 -17.27
C THR A 212 4.19 -8.18 -16.10
N ALA A 213 4.28 -7.56 -14.93
CA ALA A 213 4.59 -8.22 -13.67
C ALA A 213 3.29 -8.62 -12.96
N THR A 214 3.11 -9.91 -12.71
CA THR A 214 1.99 -10.48 -11.94
C THR A 214 2.51 -10.95 -10.59
N LEU A 215 2.10 -10.30 -9.51
CA LEU A 215 2.36 -10.71 -8.13
C LEU A 215 1.15 -11.53 -7.67
N ALA A 216 1.30 -12.85 -7.64
CA ALA A 216 0.27 -13.77 -7.20
C ALA A 216 0.25 -13.87 -5.67
N HIS A 217 -0.96 -13.79 -5.09
CA HIS A 217 -1.21 -13.97 -3.67
C HIS A 217 -2.44 -14.85 -3.48
N LYS A 218 -2.53 -15.54 -2.33
CA LYS A 218 -3.81 -16.01 -1.79
C LYS A 218 -4.41 -14.96 -0.87
N PHE A 219 -5.73 -14.90 -0.78
CA PHE A 219 -6.42 -14.01 0.16
C PHE A 219 -7.36 -14.74 1.13
N GLU A 220 -7.48 -14.20 2.34
CA GLU A 220 -8.39 -14.65 3.39
C GLU A 220 -9.11 -13.44 4.00
N VAL A 221 -10.38 -13.61 4.39
CA VAL A 221 -11.19 -12.58 5.04
C VAL A 221 -11.01 -12.69 6.56
N ILE A 222 -10.75 -11.57 7.22
CA ILE A 222 -10.34 -11.51 8.64
C ILE A 222 -11.16 -10.44 9.39
N GLY A 223 -12.48 -10.62 9.39
CA GLY A 223 -13.47 -9.69 9.93
C GLY A 223 -14.66 -9.55 8.97
N SER A 224 -15.43 -8.47 9.06
CA SER A 224 -16.48 -8.15 8.08
C SER A 224 -15.90 -7.56 6.78
N ALA A 225 -14.98 -6.59 6.88
CA ALA A 225 -14.49 -5.80 5.74
C ALA A 225 -13.00 -6.03 5.40
N LYS A 226 -12.24 -6.70 6.28
CA LYS A 226 -10.78 -6.79 6.18
C LYS A 226 -10.30 -8.05 5.47
N ILE A 227 -9.30 -7.89 4.61
CA ILE A 227 -8.66 -8.95 3.84
C ILE A 227 -7.17 -9.00 4.16
N ARG A 228 -6.65 -10.20 4.44
CA ARG A 228 -5.22 -10.49 4.42
C ARG A 228 -4.85 -11.15 3.09
N ILE A 229 -3.74 -10.72 2.51
CA ILE A 229 -3.10 -11.36 1.36
C ILE A 229 -1.77 -11.97 1.76
N THR A 230 -1.47 -13.15 1.23
CA THR A 230 -0.19 -13.86 1.41
C THR A 230 0.42 -14.13 0.05
N PHE A 231 1.62 -13.60 -0.18
CA PHE A 231 2.35 -13.71 -1.44
C PHE A 231 2.80 -15.14 -1.74
N GLU A 232 2.58 -15.60 -2.98
CA GLU A 232 3.07 -16.89 -3.48
C GLU A 232 4.30 -16.71 -4.40
N LYS A 233 4.17 -15.90 -5.47
CA LYS A 233 5.23 -15.72 -6.47
C LYS A 233 5.07 -14.45 -7.32
N THR A 234 6.13 -14.06 -8.03
CA THR A 234 6.09 -13.02 -9.07
C THR A 234 6.36 -13.63 -10.44
N THR A 235 5.40 -13.59 -11.35
CA THR A 235 5.58 -13.93 -12.77
C THR A 235 5.87 -12.66 -13.57
N ILE A 236 6.97 -12.59 -14.30
CA ILE A 236 7.25 -11.49 -15.24
C ILE A 236 7.06 -12.01 -16.67
N LYS A 237 6.20 -11.34 -17.44
CA LYS A 237 5.94 -11.65 -18.85
C LYS A 237 6.41 -10.48 -19.73
N PRO A 238 7.41 -10.65 -20.59
CA PRO A 238 7.73 -9.64 -21.61
C PRO A 238 6.54 -9.44 -22.56
N THR A 239 6.32 -8.21 -23.02
CA THR A 239 5.20 -7.80 -23.87
C THR A 239 5.69 -7.02 -25.10
N GLY A 240 4.77 -6.71 -26.03
CA GLY A 240 5.12 -6.05 -27.29
C GLY A 240 6.10 -6.90 -28.12
N SER A 241 7.15 -6.28 -28.64
CA SER A 241 8.19 -6.92 -29.48
C SER A 241 9.03 -8.01 -28.78
N LEU A 242 8.82 -8.23 -27.48
CA LEU A 242 9.48 -9.29 -26.70
C LEU A 242 8.55 -10.46 -26.33
N SER A 243 7.29 -10.45 -26.79
CA SER A 243 6.27 -11.44 -26.39
C SER A 243 6.60 -12.90 -26.78
N GLN A 244 7.58 -13.14 -27.65
CA GLN A 244 8.11 -14.50 -27.92
C GLN A 244 8.95 -15.09 -26.78
N LEU A 245 9.33 -14.30 -25.78
CA LEU A 245 10.10 -14.78 -24.63
C LEU A 245 9.18 -15.42 -23.58
N PRO A 246 9.56 -16.57 -22.99
CA PRO A 246 8.72 -17.24 -22.01
C PRO A 246 8.57 -16.42 -20.71
N PRO A 247 7.44 -16.53 -20.00
CA PRO A 247 7.27 -16.00 -18.65
C PRO A 247 8.37 -16.48 -17.69
N LEU A 248 8.91 -15.57 -16.88
CA LEU A 248 9.87 -15.89 -15.82
C LEU A 248 9.17 -15.84 -14.46
N ASP A 249 9.05 -16.99 -13.81
CA ASP A 249 8.59 -17.10 -12.42
C ASP A 249 9.76 -16.85 -11.45
N LEU A 250 9.59 -15.86 -10.57
CA LEU A 250 10.52 -15.51 -9.51
C LEU A 250 9.89 -15.82 -8.14
N PRO A 251 10.57 -16.58 -7.26
CA PRO A 251 10.06 -16.93 -5.93
C PRO A 251 10.17 -15.77 -4.91
N ARG A 252 10.57 -14.57 -5.35
CA ARG A 252 10.70 -13.36 -4.54
C ARG A 252 10.34 -12.15 -5.41
N LEU A 253 9.67 -11.16 -4.81
CA LEU A 253 9.45 -9.87 -5.48
C LEU A 253 10.82 -9.23 -5.82
N PRO A 254 11.01 -8.70 -7.05
CA PRO A 254 12.12 -7.80 -7.36
C PRO A 254 12.19 -6.65 -6.36
N ASP A 255 13.39 -6.19 -5.99
CA ASP A 255 13.54 -5.16 -4.94
C ASP A 255 12.79 -3.86 -5.26
N ALA A 256 12.68 -3.50 -6.55
CA ALA A 256 11.92 -2.34 -7.02
C ALA A 256 10.39 -2.48 -6.91
N LEU A 257 9.87 -3.67 -6.62
CA LEU A 257 8.43 -3.96 -6.43
C LEU A 257 8.11 -4.48 -5.01
N ARG A 258 9.10 -4.55 -4.12
CA ARG A 258 8.89 -5.09 -2.76
C ARG A 258 8.33 -4.00 -1.83
N PRO A 259 7.19 -4.21 -1.15
CA PRO A 259 6.75 -3.31 -0.10
C PRO A 259 7.75 -3.31 1.07
N PRO A 260 7.88 -2.22 1.84
CA PRO A 260 8.88 -2.12 2.91
C PRO A 260 8.64 -3.09 4.09
N SER A 261 7.45 -3.68 4.20
CA SER A 261 7.11 -4.76 5.12
C SER A 261 7.61 -6.11 4.59
N ASN A 262 8.72 -6.61 5.15
CA ASN A 262 9.43 -7.82 4.73
C ASN A 262 8.72 -9.15 5.10
N THR A 263 7.38 -9.16 5.21
CA THR A 263 6.60 -10.24 5.84
C THR A 263 6.01 -11.24 4.84
N GLY A 264 6.02 -10.93 3.53
CA GLY A 264 5.30 -11.71 2.51
C GLY A 264 3.78 -11.69 2.66
N ARG A 265 3.25 -10.81 3.53
CA ARG A 265 1.82 -10.63 3.80
C ARG A 265 1.48 -9.14 3.80
N GLY A 266 0.27 -8.82 3.38
CA GLY A 266 -0.33 -7.50 3.52
C GLY A 266 -1.75 -7.61 4.05
N GLU A 267 -2.25 -6.55 4.68
CA GLU A 267 -3.64 -6.43 5.09
C GLU A 267 -4.22 -5.12 4.53
N PHE A 268 -5.49 -5.15 4.17
CA PHE A 268 -6.26 -3.97 3.73
C PHE A 268 -7.75 -4.19 4.02
N GLU A 269 -8.50 -3.10 4.07
CA GLU A 269 -9.93 -3.09 4.37
C GLU A 269 -10.72 -2.61 3.15
N VAL A 270 -11.84 -3.27 2.83
CA VAL A 270 -12.75 -2.87 1.75
C VAL A 270 -13.83 -1.98 2.36
N THR A 271 -13.73 -0.68 2.15
CA THR A 271 -14.63 0.32 2.76
C THR A 271 -15.83 0.68 1.90
N TYR A 272 -15.79 0.33 0.60
CA TYR A 272 -16.93 0.47 -0.32
C TYR A 272 -16.78 -0.53 -1.47
N VAL A 273 -17.87 -1.18 -1.89
CA VAL A 273 -17.91 -2.03 -3.09
C VAL A 273 -19.31 -2.09 -3.71
N ASP A 274 -19.36 -1.97 -5.03
CA ASP A 274 -20.52 -2.28 -5.87
C ASP A 274 -20.09 -2.82 -7.25
N ASP A 275 -21.05 -2.98 -8.16
CA ASP A 275 -20.86 -3.54 -9.51
C ASP A 275 -19.89 -2.75 -10.42
N VAL A 276 -19.44 -1.55 -10.01
CA VAL A 276 -18.62 -0.63 -10.82
C VAL A 276 -17.38 -0.14 -10.07
N ILE A 277 -17.52 0.26 -8.80
CA ILE A 277 -16.46 0.93 -8.01
C ILE A 277 -16.17 0.15 -6.73
N ARG A 278 -14.88 0.06 -6.38
CA ARG A 278 -14.41 -0.47 -5.10
C ARG A 278 -13.35 0.42 -4.48
N ILE A 279 -13.49 0.71 -3.19
CA ILE A 279 -12.54 1.49 -2.39
C ILE A 279 -11.89 0.56 -1.35
N THR A 280 -10.59 0.71 -1.15
CA THR A 280 -9.86 0.02 -0.08
C THR A 280 -8.92 0.93 0.68
N ARG A 281 -8.81 0.73 2.00
CA ARG A 281 -7.82 1.36 2.89
C ARG A 281 -6.69 0.36 3.19
N GLY A 282 -5.42 0.74 3.00
CA GLY A 282 -4.27 -0.10 3.37
C GLY A 282 -3.91 -0.01 4.87
N ASP A 283 -2.84 -0.71 5.29
CA ASP A 283 -2.31 -0.74 6.67
C ASP A 283 -1.90 0.64 7.24
N ARG A 284 -1.85 1.66 6.39
CA ARG A 284 -1.47 3.05 6.69
C ARG A 284 -2.55 4.06 6.30
N GLU A 285 -3.81 3.62 6.24
CA GLU A 285 -4.95 4.39 5.74
C GLU A 285 -4.80 4.88 4.28
N GLU A 286 -3.91 4.24 3.51
CA GLU A 286 -3.72 4.58 2.10
C GLU A 286 -4.97 4.25 1.28
N LEU A 287 -5.60 5.30 0.73
CA LEU A 287 -6.78 5.24 -0.11
C LEU A 287 -6.40 4.67 -1.48
N ARG A 288 -7.05 3.59 -1.88
CA ARG A 288 -6.96 3.02 -3.23
C ARG A 288 -8.36 2.92 -3.83
N VAL A 289 -8.55 3.42 -5.04
CA VAL A 289 -9.83 3.40 -5.76
C VAL A 289 -9.69 2.59 -7.05
N PHE A 290 -10.62 1.67 -7.25
CA PHE A 290 -10.66 0.75 -8.38
C PHE A 290 -11.99 0.86 -9.14
N VAL A 291 -11.95 0.53 -10.43
CA VAL A 291 -13.14 0.26 -11.26
C VAL A 291 -13.06 -1.15 -11.85
N ILE A 292 -14.19 -1.81 -12.09
CA ILE A 292 -14.23 -3.11 -12.78
C ILE A 292 -13.87 -2.94 -14.29
N THR A 293 -13.24 -3.95 -14.90
CA THR A 293 -12.83 -3.98 -16.33
C THR A 293 -12.84 -5.38 -16.93
#